data_AF-A0AAP0W353-F1
#
_entry.id   AF-A0AAP0W353-F1
#
_cell.length_a   1.000
_cell.length_b   1.000
_cell.length_c   1.000
_cell.angle_alpha   90.00
_cell.angle_beta   90.00
_cell.angle_gamma   90.00
#
_symmetry.space_group_name_H-M   'P 1'
#
loop_
_entity.id
_entity.type
_entity.pdbx_description
1 polymer ?
#
loop_
_entity_poly.entity_id
_entity_poly.type
_entity_poly.pdbx_seq_one_letter_code
_entity_poly.pdbx_strand_id
1 'polypeptide(L)'
;MAINKINKKPGLIAGDFLTSREKQVLLSLLIEMTQAEIASTLGITIKTVSCHKRNAMRKIGVKNTVQLHKWLVVNMPKISLKTIERPGLDSC
;
A
#
# COMPACT_ATOMS: atom_id res chain seq x y z
N MET A 1 3.73 0.59 31.64
CA MET A 1 3.52 -0.42 30.57
C MET A 1 4.46 -0.08 29.41
N ALA A 2 5.30 -1.05 29.02
CA ALA A 2 6.48 -0.82 28.21
C ALA A 2 6.17 -0.37 26.76
N ILE A 3 6.89 0.65 26.33
CA ILE A 3 6.90 1.17 24.96
C ILE A 3 7.71 0.17 24.13
N ASN A 4 7.03 -0.72 23.40
CA ASN A 4 7.69 -1.83 22.71
C ASN A 4 8.56 -1.33 21.54
N LYS A 5 9.84 -1.64 21.63
CA LYS A 5 10.97 -1.20 20.81
C LYS A 5 10.97 -1.98 19.49
N ILE A 6 10.37 -1.45 18.42
CA ILE A 6 10.36 -2.13 17.11
C ILE A 6 11.63 -1.77 16.34
N ASN A 7 12.73 -2.45 16.66
CA ASN A 7 13.83 -2.63 15.72
C ASN A 7 13.37 -3.59 14.62
N LYS A 8 13.11 -3.11 13.40
CA LYS A 8 13.06 -3.97 12.21
C LYS A 8 13.96 -3.40 11.12
N LYS A 9 15.04 -4.14 10.85
CA LYS A 9 15.99 -3.93 9.76
C LYS A 9 15.23 -3.88 8.41
N PRO A 10 15.59 -2.98 7.47
CA PRO A 10 14.86 -2.77 6.21
C PRO A 10 15.16 -3.85 5.14
N GLY A 11 15.34 -5.12 5.52
CA GLY A 11 15.98 -6.13 4.66
C GLY A 11 15.35 -7.52 4.61
N LEU A 12 14.10 -7.73 5.04
CA LEU A 12 13.49 -9.07 5.01
C LEU A 12 12.13 -9.03 4.32
N ILE A 13 12.14 -9.52 3.07
CA ILE A 13 11.05 -10.04 2.24
C ILE A 13 9.65 -9.58 2.67
N ALA A 14 9.14 -8.58 1.95
CA ALA A 14 7.83 -7.95 2.04
C ALA A 14 6.61 -8.89 2.16
N GLY A 15 6.77 -10.16 1.80
CA GLY A 15 5.72 -11.16 1.66
C GLY A 15 5.00 -11.52 2.96
N ASP A 16 5.69 -11.55 4.10
CA ASP A 16 5.16 -12.18 5.31
C ASP A 16 4.64 -11.21 6.39
N PHE A 17 4.98 -9.92 6.31
CA PHE A 17 4.62 -8.96 7.38
C PHE A 17 3.41 -8.07 7.06
N LEU A 18 3.02 -7.97 5.79
CA LEU A 18 1.88 -7.18 5.35
C LEU A 18 0.64 -8.06 5.25
N THR A 19 -0.46 -7.55 5.79
CA THR A 19 -1.79 -8.17 5.65
C THR A 19 -2.27 -8.06 4.21
N SER A 20 -3.20 -8.92 3.81
CA SER A 20 -3.78 -8.90 2.46
C SER A 20 -4.39 -7.54 2.09
N ARG A 21 -5.04 -6.85 3.05
CA ARG A 21 -5.62 -5.51 2.84
C ARG A 21 -4.55 -4.43 2.67
N GLU A 22 -3.47 -4.47 3.45
CA GLU A 22 -2.35 -3.54 3.26
C GLU A 22 -1.71 -3.75 1.89
N LYS A 23 -1.48 -5.00 1.48
CA LYS A 23 -0.97 -5.32 0.14
C LYS A 23 -1.88 -4.75 -0.95
N GLN A 24 -3.19 -4.99 -0.88
CA GLN A 24 -4.15 -4.44 -1.85
C GLN A 24 -4.03 -2.92 -1.98
N VAL A 25 -4.00 -2.18 -0.85
CA VAL A 25 -3.86 -0.72 -0.88
C VAL A 25 -2.53 -0.29 -1.49
N LEU A 26 -1.42 -0.95 -1.14
CA LEU A 26 -0.10 -0.64 -1.71
C LEU A 26 -0.02 -0.93 -3.21
N LEU A 27 -0.66 -1.99 -3.66
CA LEU A 27 -0.74 -2.34 -5.08
C LEU A 27 -1.56 -1.31 -5.85
N SER A 28 -2.68 -0.87 -5.30
CA SER A 28 -3.45 0.21 -5.92
C SER A 28 -2.68 1.54 -5.98
N LEU A 29 -1.80 1.81 -5.02
CA LEU A 29 -0.90 2.97 -5.08
C LEU A 29 0.17 2.85 -6.18
N LEU A 30 0.64 1.64 -6.50
CA LEU A 30 1.59 1.41 -7.60
C LEU A 30 0.98 1.70 -8.97
N ILE A 31 -0.32 1.44 -9.13
CA ILE A 31 -1.06 1.76 -10.36
C ILE A 31 -1.61 3.19 -10.38
N GLU A 32 -1.13 4.03 -9.45
CA GLU A 32 -1.45 5.45 -9.33
C GLU A 32 -2.92 5.76 -9.05
N MET A 33 -3.65 4.83 -8.41
CA MET A 33 -5.02 5.11 -7.97
C MET A 33 -5.05 6.13 -6.83
N THR A 34 -6.04 7.00 -6.88
CA THR A 34 -6.39 7.92 -5.81
C THR A 34 -7.01 7.17 -4.63
N GLN A 35 -6.93 7.73 -3.42
CA GLN A 35 -7.54 7.10 -2.23
C GLN A 35 -9.05 6.91 -2.36
N ALA A 36 -9.73 7.71 -3.18
CA ALA A 36 -11.15 7.60 -3.48
C ALA A 36 -11.45 6.38 -4.38
N GLU A 37 -10.67 6.18 -5.44
CA GLU A 37 -10.80 5.00 -6.30
C GLU A 37 -10.46 3.72 -5.52
N ILE A 38 -9.40 3.74 -4.71
CA ILE A 38 -9.04 2.60 -3.85
C ILE A 38 -10.16 2.26 -2.88
N ALA A 39 -10.78 3.27 -2.28
CA ALA A 39 -11.92 3.11 -1.39
C ALA A 39 -13.10 2.45 -2.12
N SER A 40 -13.43 2.94 -3.32
CA SER A 40 -14.49 2.39 -4.17
C SER A 40 -14.21 0.93 -4.56
N THR A 41 -13.01 0.65 -5.09
CA THR A 41 -12.61 -0.69 -5.54
C THR A 41 -12.55 -1.71 -4.41
N LEU A 42 -12.11 -1.31 -3.21
CA LEU A 42 -12.00 -2.22 -2.06
C LEU A 42 -13.27 -2.27 -1.21
N GLY A 43 -14.28 -1.44 -1.50
CA GLY A 43 -15.53 -1.34 -0.74
C GLY A 43 -15.33 -0.82 0.69
N ILE A 44 -14.36 0.08 0.90
CA ILE A 44 -14.01 0.62 2.22
C ILE A 44 -13.99 2.15 2.19
N THR A 45 -13.99 2.80 3.36
CA THR A 45 -13.91 4.26 3.40
C THR A 45 -12.50 4.78 3.07
N ILE A 46 -12.41 6.00 2.55
CA ILE A 46 -11.14 6.72 2.32
C ILE A 46 -10.30 6.80 3.61
N LYS A 47 -10.96 6.98 4.77
CA LYS A 47 -10.30 6.99 6.09
C LYS A 47 -9.63 5.64 6.38
N THR A 48 -10.31 4.54 6.05
CA THR A 48 -9.79 3.18 6.20
C THR A 48 -8.61 2.93 5.26
N VAL A 49 -8.66 3.42 4.01
CA VAL A 49 -7.52 3.37 3.07
C VAL A 49 -6.29 4.07 3.65
N SER A 50 -6.46 5.29 4.17
CA SER A 50 -5.38 6.04 4.81
C SER A 50 -4.80 5.31 6.03
N CYS A 51 -5.66 4.69 6.85
CA CYS A 51 -5.24 3.86 7.97
C CYS A 51 -4.40 2.65 7.52
N HIS A 52 -4.86 1.90 6.52
CA HIS A 52 -4.11 0.78 5.96
C HIS A 52 -2.77 1.22 5.36
N LYS A 53 -2.74 2.34 4.62
CA LYS A 53 -1.49 2.92 4.10
C LYS A 53 -0.52 3.26 5.24
N ARG A 54 -0.99 3.90 6.31
CA ARG A 54 -0.16 4.26 7.47
C ARG A 54 0.38 3.03 8.20
N ASN A 55 -0.46 2.01 8.38
CA ASN A 55 -0.04 0.76 9.02
C ASN A 55 0.98 0.01 8.17
N ALA A 56 0.77 -0.05 6.85
CA ALA A 56 1.73 -0.59 5.91
C ALA A 56 3.07 0.16 5.96
N MET A 57 3.06 1.50 5.91
CA MET A 57 4.27 2.33 6.00
C MET A 57 5.02 2.08 7.31
N ARG A 58 4.30 1.99 8.44
CA ARG A 58 4.88 1.67 9.75
C ARG A 58 5.51 0.27 9.79
N LYS A 59 4.87 -0.72 9.16
CA LYS A 59 5.39 -2.10 9.08
C LYS A 59 6.62 -2.21 8.19
N ILE A 60 6.67 -1.45 7.10
CA ILE A 60 7.80 -1.39 6.17
C ILE A 60 8.94 -0.53 6.76
N GLY A 61 8.61 0.43 7.63
CA GLY A 61 9.57 1.36 8.21
C GLY A 61 9.87 2.58 7.33
N VAL A 62 9.00 2.88 6.35
CA VAL A 62 9.12 4.08 5.49
C VAL A 62 8.39 5.25 6.12
N LYS A 63 8.97 6.45 5.97
CA LYS A 63 8.38 7.68 6.52
C LYS A 63 7.61 8.47 5.46
N ASN A 64 7.99 8.31 4.19
CA ASN A 64 7.49 9.12 3.09
C ASN A 64 6.80 8.27 2.02
N THR A 65 5.76 8.82 1.38
CA THR A 65 5.10 8.18 0.24
C THR A 65 6.09 7.90 -0.90
N VAL A 66 7.04 8.81 -1.17
CA VAL A 66 8.08 8.57 -2.20
C VAL A 66 8.93 7.34 -1.88
N GLN A 67 9.35 7.19 -0.63
CA GLN A 67 10.10 6.02 -0.18
C GLN A 67 9.26 4.75 -0.26
N LEU A 68 7.97 4.83 0.04
CA LEU A 68 7.02 3.73 -0.12
C LEU A 68 6.94 3.29 -1.59
N HIS A 69 6.75 4.22 -2.53
CA HIS A 69 6.71 3.90 -3.96
C HIS A 69 8.02 3.26 -4.44
N LYS A 70 9.17 3.84 -4.09
CA LYS A 70 10.49 3.27 -4.42
C LYS A 70 10.65 1.86 -3.85
N TRP A 71 10.24 1.66 -2.60
CA TRP A 71 10.31 0.36 -1.94
C TRP A 71 9.41 -0.67 -2.63
N LEU A 72 8.19 -0.28 -3.03
CA LEU A 72 7.24 -1.16 -3.72
C LEU A 72 7.75 -1.63 -5.08
N VAL A 73 8.32 -0.72 -5.88
CA VAL A 73 8.90 -1.06 -7.19
C VAL A 73 10.05 -2.07 -7.05
N VAL A 74 10.84 -1.97 -5.98
CA VAL A 74 12.00 -2.86 -5.74
C VAL A 74 11.60 -4.19 -5.08
N ASN A 75 10.64 -4.19 -4.15
CA ASN A 75 10.36 -5.34 -3.28
C ASN A 75 9.09 -6.13 -3.63
N MET A 76 8.20 -5.59 -4.46
CA MET A 76 7.01 -6.31 -4.93
C MET A 76 7.15 -6.67 -6.42
N PRO A 77 8.09 -7.56 -6.81
CA PRO A 77 8.12 -8.10 -8.16
C PRO A 77 7.01 -9.13 -8.28
N LYS A 78 5.84 -8.68 -8.76
CA LYS A 78 4.82 -9.41 -9.53
C LYS A 78 3.52 -8.65 -9.40
N ILE A 79 3.07 -8.06 -10.51
CA ILE A 79 1.67 -8.15 -10.94
C ILE A 79 1.67 -8.05 -12.46
N SER A 80 1.18 -9.10 -13.10
CA SER A 80 0.54 -8.98 -14.40
C SER A 80 -0.59 -7.98 -14.24
N LEU A 81 -0.36 -6.74 -14.67
CA LEU A 81 -1.33 -5.64 -14.72
C LEU A 81 -2.49 -5.99 -15.65
N LYS A 82 -3.38 -6.93 -15.27
CA LYS A 82 -4.45 -7.40 -16.15
C LYS A 82 -5.85 -7.42 -15.56
N THR A 83 -6.12 -6.82 -14.39
CA THR A 83 -7.48 -6.95 -13.81
C THR A 83 -7.95 -5.79 -12.92
N ILE A 84 -7.33 -4.61 -12.97
CA ILE A 84 -7.94 -3.43 -12.34
C ILE A 84 -8.05 -2.37 -13.43
N GLU A 85 -9.15 -2.43 -14.17
CA GLU A 85 -9.56 -1.35 -15.08
C GLU A 85 -9.61 -0.07 -14.26
N ARG A 86 -8.89 0.98 -14.69
CA ARG A 86 -9.02 2.32 -14.10
C ARG A 86 -10.48 2.75 -14.29
N PRO A 87 -11.32 2.81 -13.23
CA PRO A 87 -12.68 3.29 -13.40
C PRO A 87 -12.60 4.81 -13.52
N GLY A 88 -12.83 5.35 -14.73
CA GLY A 88 -13.12 6.77 -14.92
C GLY A 88 -11.95 7.68 -15.31
N LEU A 89 -11.22 7.36 -16.39
CA LEU A 89 -10.53 8.39 -17.17
C LEU A 89 -11.46 9.03 -18.23
N ASP A 90 -12.77 8.93 -18.02
CA ASP A 90 -13.82 9.45 -18.91
C ASP A 90 -14.67 10.46 -18.14
N SER A 91 -14.03 11.55 -17.70
CA SER A 91 -14.73 12.76 -17.28
C SER A 91 -13.88 14.00 -17.58
N CYS A 92 -13.64 14.22 -18.88
CA CYS A 92 -13.65 15.55 -19.45
C CYS A 92 -15.01 15.80 -20.08
#